data_AF-K9DLF5-F1
#
_entry.id   AF-K9DLF5-F1
#
_cell.length_a   1.000
_cell.length_b   1.000
_cell.length_c   1.000
_cell.angle_alpha   90.00
_cell.angle_beta   90.00
_cell.angle_gamma   90.00
#
_symmetry.space_group_name_H-M   'P 1'
#
loop_
_entity.id
_entity.type
_entity.pdbx_description
1 polymer ?
#
loop_
_entity_poly.entity_id
_entity_poly.type
_entity_poly.pdbx_seq_one_letter_code
_entity_poly.pdbx_strand_id
1 'polypeptide(L)'
;MGQQARTFSDNALAIGHYAESYGEESTAIGYFSRVGGSNNIALGNITRLQGVDNSVALGSNARSVLSNSVAIGNNSAALIDSTFDMPAEYSNERFSAEQGVVSVGNIYYTVTDTKTGKIREYKANTRRIINVAGGRADTDAVNVA
;
A
#
# COMPACT_ATOMS: atom_id res chain seq x y z
N MET A 1 9.37 2.64 21.60
CA MET A 1 9.92 1.52 22.40
C MET A 1 10.77 0.61 21.51
N GLY A 2 11.99 0.27 21.92
CA GLY A 2 12.95 -0.49 21.11
C GLY A 2 14.27 0.25 20.95
N GLN A 3 15.36 -0.48 20.71
CA GLN A 3 16.67 0.13 20.49
C GLN A 3 16.59 1.04 19.25
N GLN A 4 16.99 2.31 19.43
CA GLN A 4 16.93 3.36 18.39
C GLN A 4 15.53 3.62 17.79
N ALA A 5 14.44 3.22 18.47
CA ALA A 5 13.10 3.65 18.09
C ALA A 5 12.92 5.15 18.37
N ARG A 6 12.41 5.92 17.41
CA ARG A 6 12.28 7.38 17.53
C ARG A 6 10.97 7.90 16.94
N THR A 7 10.40 8.89 17.60
CA THR A 7 9.33 9.74 17.10
C THR A 7 9.87 11.15 16.95
N PHE A 8 9.44 11.87 15.92
CA PHE A 8 9.93 13.23 15.61
C PHE A 8 8.81 14.29 15.55
N SER A 9 7.56 13.89 15.73
CA SER A 9 6.37 14.76 15.68
C SER A 9 5.39 14.42 16.80
N ASP A 10 4.40 15.29 17.00
CA ASP A 10 3.39 15.14 18.05
C ASP A 10 2.46 13.95 17.80
N ASN A 11 2.01 13.33 18.89
CA ASN A 11 1.10 12.17 18.87
C ASN A 11 1.61 10.94 18.08
N ALA A 12 2.89 10.94 17.71
CA ALA A 12 3.53 9.86 16.97
C ALA A 12 3.83 8.64 17.87
N LEU A 13 3.83 7.45 17.26
CA LEU A 13 4.18 6.18 17.90
C LEU A 13 5.27 5.46 17.11
N ALA A 14 6.36 5.08 17.77
CA ALA A 14 7.41 4.22 17.20
C ALA A 14 7.73 3.03 18.11
N ILE A 15 7.52 1.81 17.61
CA ILE A 15 7.82 0.56 18.32
C ILE A 15 8.62 -0.38 17.42
N GLY A 16 9.81 -0.79 17.85
CA GLY A 16 10.68 -1.71 17.11
C GLY A 16 12.10 -1.17 16.96
N HIS A 17 13.04 -2.08 16.75
CA HIS A 17 14.45 -1.74 16.52
C HIS A 17 14.58 -0.87 15.26
N TYR A 18 15.12 0.34 15.39
CA TYR A 18 15.15 1.36 14.32
C TYR A 18 13.78 1.79 13.75
N ALA A 19 12.69 1.64 14.49
CA ALA A 19 11.41 2.20 14.06
C ALA A 19 11.45 3.73 14.14
N GLU A 20 11.03 4.42 13.08
CA GLU A 20 11.05 5.87 12.98
C GLU A 20 9.72 6.40 12.47
N SER A 21 9.13 7.31 13.23
CA SER A 21 7.88 7.98 12.89
C SER A 21 8.11 9.49 12.89
N TYR A 22 8.01 10.09 11.70
CA TYR A 22 8.26 11.49 11.42
C TYR A 22 6.98 12.32 11.25
N GLY A 23 5.85 11.69 10.90
CA GLY A 23 4.59 12.40 10.73
C GLY A 23 3.85 12.62 12.04
N GLU A 24 3.07 13.69 12.12
CA GLU A 24 2.12 13.92 13.21
C GLU A 24 1.07 12.80 13.23
N GLU A 25 0.67 12.37 14.43
CA GLU A 25 -0.33 11.29 14.62
C GLU A 25 0.02 9.96 13.91
N SER A 26 1.29 9.78 13.53
CA SER A 26 1.71 8.63 12.74
C SER A 26 2.18 7.47 13.62
N THR A 27 2.00 6.24 13.14
CA THR A 27 2.35 5.01 13.87
C THR A 27 3.31 4.15 13.05
N ALA A 28 4.49 3.86 13.59
CA ALA A 28 5.50 2.97 13.01
C ALA A 28 5.79 1.79 13.95
N ILE A 29 5.40 0.58 13.57
CA ILE A 29 5.60 -0.63 14.38
C ILE A 29 6.33 -1.69 13.55
N GLY A 30 7.57 -2.03 13.94
CA GLY A 30 8.40 -3.07 13.32
C GLY A 30 9.87 -2.68 13.17
N TYR A 31 10.74 -3.65 12.89
CA TYR A 31 12.17 -3.40 12.63
C TYR A 31 12.34 -2.53 11.38
N PHE A 32 13.01 -1.39 11.47
CA PHE A 32 13.16 -0.42 10.37
C PHE A 32 11.83 0.04 9.72
N SER A 33 10.74 0.04 10.47
CA SER A 33 9.50 0.70 10.01
C SER A 33 9.72 2.21 9.94
N ARG A 34 9.44 2.84 8.79
CA ARG A 34 9.70 4.27 8.59
C ARG A 34 8.46 4.99 8.03
N VAL A 35 7.90 5.89 8.82
CA VAL A 35 6.71 6.67 8.47
C VAL A 35 7.05 8.16 8.40
N GLY A 36 6.82 8.77 7.24
CA GLY A 36 7.25 10.12 6.88
C GLY A 36 6.16 11.17 7.08
N GLY A 37 4.97 10.96 6.52
CA GLY A 37 3.86 11.92 6.60
C GLY A 37 2.84 11.59 7.68
N SER A 38 1.87 12.48 7.84
CA SER A 38 0.92 12.51 8.96
C SER A 38 -0.20 11.47 8.82
N ASN A 39 -0.79 11.08 9.95
CA ASN A 39 -1.93 10.14 10.04
C ASN A 39 -1.67 8.76 9.39
N ASN A 40 -0.41 8.41 9.24
CA ASN A 40 0.00 7.18 8.58
C ASN A 40 0.14 6.04 9.58
N ILE A 41 -0.20 4.82 9.18
CA ILE A 41 -0.03 3.62 10.00
C ILE A 41 0.83 2.60 9.25
N ALA A 42 2.02 2.30 9.78
CA ALA A 42 2.89 1.24 9.30
C ALA A 42 3.04 0.15 10.36
N LEU A 43 2.69 -1.08 10.01
CA LEU A 43 2.83 -2.26 10.85
C LEU A 43 3.53 -3.38 10.07
N GLY A 44 4.76 -3.67 10.42
CA GLY A 44 5.61 -4.68 9.79
C GLY A 44 7.06 -4.22 9.65
N ASN A 45 7.96 -5.17 9.45
CA ASN A 45 9.39 -4.88 9.28
C ASN A 45 9.65 -4.18 7.94
N ILE A 46 10.51 -3.16 7.93
CA ILE A 46 11.00 -2.50 6.72
C ILE A 46 9.86 -1.81 5.93
N THR A 47 8.75 -1.51 6.59
CA THR A 47 7.63 -0.75 6.01
C THR A 47 8.03 0.69 5.70
N ARG A 48 7.48 1.25 4.62
CA ARG A 48 7.80 2.62 4.16
C ARG A 48 6.57 3.39 3.69
N LEU A 49 6.24 4.45 4.42
CA LEU A 49 5.22 5.44 4.07
C LEU A 49 5.86 6.82 4.05
N GLN A 50 6.61 7.15 3.01
CA GLN A 50 7.41 8.39 2.94
C GLN A 50 6.80 9.36 1.92
N GLY A 51 6.58 10.62 2.32
CA GLY A 51 6.03 11.64 1.44
C GLY A 51 4.55 11.45 1.07
N VAL A 52 3.80 10.76 1.92
CA VAL A 52 2.35 10.51 1.78
C VAL A 52 1.66 10.75 3.11
N ASP A 53 0.36 11.04 3.10
CA ASP A 53 -0.44 11.25 4.30
C ASP A 53 -1.69 10.36 4.28
N ASN A 54 -2.25 10.07 5.46
CA ASN A 54 -3.48 9.28 5.65
C ASN A 54 -3.42 7.87 5.03
N SER A 55 -2.26 7.23 5.04
CA SER A 55 -2.03 5.94 4.38
C SER A 55 -1.68 4.83 5.36
N VAL A 56 -1.95 3.59 4.96
CA VAL A 56 -1.71 2.39 5.78
C VAL A 56 -0.81 1.41 5.03
N ALA A 57 0.22 0.89 5.70
CA ALA A 57 1.09 -0.18 5.22
C ALA A 57 1.13 -1.30 6.25
N LEU A 58 0.56 -2.46 5.93
CA LEU A 58 0.49 -3.63 6.80
C LEU A 58 1.21 -4.82 6.16
N GLY A 59 2.34 -5.23 6.73
CA GLY A 59 3.13 -6.36 6.26
C GLY A 59 4.61 -6.03 6.08
N SER A 60 5.48 -7.05 6.12
CA SER A 60 6.92 -6.83 5.94
C SER A 60 7.22 -6.29 4.55
N ASN A 61 8.00 -5.21 4.46
CA ASN A 61 8.33 -4.48 3.24
C ASN A 61 7.11 -3.92 2.48
N ALA A 62 5.97 -3.73 3.15
CA ALA A 62 4.83 -3.03 2.57
C ALA A 62 5.14 -1.52 2.41
N ARG A 63 4.66 -0.93 1.31
CA ARG A 63 4.91 0.48 0.99
C ARG A 63 3.68 1.15 0.40
N SER A 64 3.51 2.43 0.69
CA SER A 64 2.64 3.29 -0.10
C SER A 64 3.39 4.56 -0.52
N VAL A 65 3.14 4.96 -1.77
CA VAL A 65 3.59 6.23 -2.36
C VAL A 65 2.40 7.11 -2.78
N LEU A 66 1.19 6.71 -2.39
CA LEU A 66 -0.05 7.45 -2.58
C LEU A 66 -0.60 7.89 -1.23
N SER A 67 -1.02 9.15 -1.09
CA SER A 67 -1.82 9.57 0.06
C SER A 67 -3.21 8.93 0.02
N ASN A 68 -3.85 8.75 1.17
CA ASN A 68 -5.18 8.14 1.32
C ASN A 68 -5.26 6.70 0.76
N SER A 69 -4.20 5.90 0.90
CA SER A 69 -4.15 4.57 0.31
C SER A 69 -3.69 3.49 1.29
N VAL A 70 -3.98 2.24 0.94
CA VAL A 70 -3.75 1.09 1.83
C VAL A 70 -2.97 0.01 1.08
N ALA A 71 -1.79 -0.35 1.59
CA ALA A 71 -0.98 -1.47 1.14
C ALA A 71 -0.99 -2.59 2.19
N ILE A 72 -1.69 -3.70 1.91
CA ILE A 72 -1.78 -4.86 2.82
C ILE A 72 -1.08 -6.06 2.19
N GLY A 73 -0.19 -6.69 2.96
CA GLY A 73 0.56 -7.90 2.61
C GLY A 73 2.08 -7.70 2.58
N ASN A 74 2.83 -8.80 2.70
CA ASN A 74 4.29 -8.78 2.52
C ASN A 74 4.64 -8.33 1.09
N ASN A 75 5.56 -7.36 0.97
CA ASN A 75 5.95 -6.72 -0.30
C ASN A 75 4.80 -6.02 -1.04
N SER A 76 3.67 -5.76 -0.40
CA SER A 76 2.55 -5.03 -1.01
C SER A 76 2.93 -3.58 -1.29
N ALA A 77 2.42 -3.03 -2.39
CA ALA A 77 2.72 -1.67 -2.80
C ALA A 77 1.46 -0.98 -3.34
N ALA A 78 1.03 0.10 -2.67
CA ALA A 78 0.09 1.05 -3.24
C ALA A 78 0.88 2.08 -4.06
N LEU A 79 0.87 1.92 -5.38
CA LEU A 79 1.66 2.70 -6.33
C LEU A 79 0.74 3.58 -7.17
N ILE A 80 1.26 4.74 -7.59
CA ILE A 80 0.69 5.51 -8.70
C ILE A 80 0.88 4.64 -9.94
N ASP A 81 -0.21 4.15 -10.52
CA ASP A 81 -0.18 3.75 -11.92
C ASP A 81 -0.97 4.79 -12.71
N SER A 82 -0.28 5.61 -13.49
CA SER A 82 -0.93 6.55 -14.40
C SER A 82 -1.67 5.84 -15.55
N THR A 83 -1.60 4.52 -15.62
CA THR A 83 -2.28 3.71 -16.64
C THR A 83 -3.69 3.24 -16.24
N PHE A 84 -4.21 3.66 -15.08
CA PHE A 84 -5.61 3.35 -14.71
C PHE A 84 -6.66 4.00 -15.60
N ASP A 85 -6.31 4.92 -16.51
CA ASP A 85 -7.26 5.48 -17.52
C ASP A 85 -7.53 4.52 -18.70
N MET A 86 -7.41 3.21 -18.50
CA MET A 86 -7.83 2.19 -19.46
C MET A 86 -9.24 1.71 -19.11
N PRO A 87 -10.19 1.73 -20.07
CA PRO A 87 -11.53 1.19 -19.84
C PRO A 87 -11.44 -0.30 -19.48
N ALA A 88 -12.27 -0.73 -18.53
CA ALA A 88 -12.43 -2.15 -18.22
C ALA A 88 -12.80 -2.93 -19.49
N GLU A 89 -12.11 -4.05 -19.71
CA GLU A 89 -12.09 -4.79 -20.99
C GLU A 89 -13.47 -5.15 -21.55
N TYR A 90 -14.47 -5.33 -20.67
CA TYR A 90 -15.82 -5.74 -21.06
C TYR A 90 -16.93 -4.73 -20.76
N SER A 91 -16.79 -3.87 -19.76
CA SER A 91 -17.82 -2.88 -19.41
C SER A 91 -17.58 -1.51 -20.04
N ASN A 92 -16.40 -1.25 -20.60
CA ASN A 92 -15.92 0.08 -20.96
C ASN A 92 -15.98 1.11 -19.81
N GLU A 93 -16.15 0.65 -18.57
CA GLU A 93 -16.12 1.50 -17.40
C GLU A 93 -14.71 2.08 -17.24
N ARG A 94 -14.62 3.40 -17.19
CA ARG A 94 -13.40 4.08 -16.80
C ARG A 94 -13.43 4.27 -15.29
N PHE A 95 -12.38 3.82 -14.63
CA PHE A 95 -12.15 4.14 -13.23
C PHE A 95 -10.80 4.84 -13.11
N SER A 96 -10.76 5.93 -12.36
CA SER A 96 -9.54 6.65 -12.05
C SER A 96 -9.00 6.23 -10.68
N ALA A 97 -7.72 6.49 -10.43
CA ALA A 97 -7.10 6.21 -9.14
C ALA A 97 -7.82 6.93 -7.98
N GLU A 98 -8.47 8.07 -8.25
CA GLU A 98 -9.24 8.84 -7.28
C GLU A 98 -10.61 8.20 -6.95
N GLN A 99 -11.08 7.23 -7.74
CA GLN A 99 -12.39 6.58 -7.56
C GLN A 99 -12.34 5.36 -6.62
N GLY A 100 -11.18 5.07 -6.01
CA GLY A 100 -11.01 4.04 -4.99
C GLY A 100 -10.91 2.63 -5.58
N VAL A 101 -9.68 2.17 -5.82
CA VAL A 101 -9.40 0.84 -6.37
C VAL A 101 -8.85 -0.09 -5.29
N VAL A 102 -9.39 -1.31 -5.20
CA VAL A 102 -8.79 -2.38 -4.40
C VAL A 102 -8.05 -3.32 -5.32
N SER A 103 -6.72 -3.23 -5.32
CA SER A 103 -5.90 -4.22 -6.00
C SER A 103 -5.76 -5.50 -5.18
N VAL A 104 -6.19 -6.64 -5.72
CA VAL A 104 -6.02 -7.98 -5.13
C VAL A 104 -4.89 -8.77 -5.80
N GLY A 105 -4.08 -8.13 -6.63
CA GLY A 105 -3.04 -8.77 -7.44
C GLY A 105 -2.10 -7.73 -8.05
N ASN A 106 -1.34 -8.15 -9.05
CA ASN A 106 -0.57 -7.24 -9.88
C ASN A 106 -0.40 -7.85 -11.28
N ILE A 107 -0.28 -6.99 -12.29
CA ILE A 107 0.22 -7.37 -13.61
C ILE A 107 1.76 -7.50 -13.56
N TYR A 108 2.38 -7.92 -14.66
CA TYR A 108 3.83 -7.81 -14.76
C TYR A 108 4.21 -6.33 -14.78
N TYR A 109 5.14 -5.92 -13.93
CA TYR A 109 5.68 -4.55 -13.94
C TYR A 109 7.15 -4.52 -13.54
N THR A 110 7.84 -3.44 -13.90
CA THR A 110 9.21 -3.22 -13.49
C THR A 110 9.30 -1.96 -12.62
N VAL A 111 10.28 -1.95 -11.71
CA VAL A 111 10.59 -0.78 -10.90
C VAL A 111 12.06 -0.46 -11.10
N THR A 112 12.33 0.76 -11.54
CA THR A 112 13.69 1.29 -11.67
C THR A 112 14.09 1.95 -10.35
N ASP A 113 15.19 1.48 -9.75
CA ASP A 113 15.79 2.15 -8.60
C ASP A 113 16.38 3.49 -9.06
N THR A 114 15.85 4.60 -8.55
CA THR A 114 16.22 5.95 -9.00
C THR A 114 17.65 6.35 -8.62
N LYS A 115 18.29 5.63 -7.68
CA LYS A 115 19.66 5.91 -7.23
C LYS A 115 20.71 5.10 -7.98
N THR A 116 20.37 3.87 -8.37
CA THR A 116 21.31 2.92 -8.98
C THR A 116 21.01 2.61 -10.44
N GLY A 117 19.84 2.99 -10.96
CA GLY A 117 19.37 2.63 -12.29
C GLY A 117 19.00 1.15 -12.44
N LYS A 118 19.10 0.35 -11.37
CA LYS A 118 18.83 -1.10 -11.42
C LYS A 118 17.33 -1.34 -11.61
N ILE A 119 17.00 -2.10 -12.64
CA ILE A 119 15.63 -2.56 -12.90
C ILE A 119 15.35 -3.80 -12.06
N ARG A 120 14.20 -3.80 -11.36
CA ARG A 120 13.64 -4.97 -10.68
C ARG A 120 12.35 -5.37 -11.37
N GLU A 121 12.20 -6.65 -11.64
CA GLU A 121 11.00 -7.20 -12.26
C GLU A 121 10.06 -7.80 -11.22
N TYR A 122 8.77 -7.58 -11.40
CA TYR A 122 7.70 -8.12 -10.60
C TYR A 122 6.75 -8.89 -11.51
N LYS A 123 6.74 -10.22 -11.38
CA LYS A 123 5.86 -11.09 -12.16
C LYS A 123 4.39 -10.82 -11.84
N ALA A 124 3.53 -10.98 -12.84
CA ALA A 124 2.09 -10.93 -12.63
C ALA A 124 1.66 -11.97 -11.59
N ASN A 125 0.74 -11.58 -10.71
CA ASN A 125 0.15 -12.43 -9.69
C ASN A 125 -1.30 -12.04 -9.49
N THR A 126 -2.23 -12.90 -9.90
CA THR A 126 -3.65 -12.74 -9.67
C THR A 126 -4.11 -13.61 -8.51
N ARG A 127 -5.17 -13.19 -7.82
CA ARG A 127 -5.80 -13.97 -6.75
C ARG A 127 -7.21 -14.34 -7.14
N ARG A 128 -7.60 -15.56 -6.77
CA ARG A 128 -9.02 -15.92 -6.74
C ARG A 128 -9.64 -15.30 -5.49
N ILE A 129 -10.76 -14.60 -5.67
CA ILE A 129 -11.64 -14.21 -4.56
C ILE A 129 -12.63 -15.35 -4.39
N ILE A 130 -12.58 -16.03 -3.25
CA ILE A 130 -13.40 -17.21 -2.94
C ILE A 130 -14.37 -16.90 -1.80
N ASN A 131 -15.40 -17.74 -1.63
CA ASN A 131 -16.47 -17.55 -0.65
C ASN A 131 -17.27 -16.26 -0.86
N VAL A 132 -17.47 -15.89 -2.13
CA VAL A 132 -18.30 -14.74 -2.52
C VAL A 132 -19.74 -15.23 -2.68
N ALA A 133 -20.65 -14.75 -1.84
CA ALA A 133 -22.07 -14.99 -1.99
C ALA A 133 -22.61 -14.27 -3.24
N GLY A 134 -23.78 -14.69 -3.73
CA GLY A 134 -24.41 -14.02 -4.88
C GLY A 134 -24.77 -12.57 -4.56
N GLY A 135 -24.44 -11.67 -5.48
CA GLY A 135 -24.82 -10.25 -5.38
C GLY A 135 -26.33 -10.03 -5.48
N ARG A 136 -26.83 -8.98 -4.83
CA ARG A 136 -28.24 -8.55 -4.84
C ARG A 136 -28.43 -7.17 -5.46
N ALA A 137 -27.49 -6.25 -5.26
CA ALA A 137 -27.54 -4.88 -5.77
C ALA A 137 -26.61 -4.69 -6.98
N ASP A 138 -26.79 -3.58 -7.70
CA ASP A 138 -26.03 -3.25 -8.92
C ASP A 138 -24.50 -3.14 -8.67
N THR A 139 -24.09 -2.85 -7.43
CA THR A 139 -22.68 -2.69 -7.04
C THR A 139 -22.10 -3.91 -6.32
N ASP A 140 -22.83 -5.02 -6.27
CA ASP A 140 -22.33 -6.25 -5.65
C ASP A 140 -21.46 -7.04 -6.64
N ALA A 141 -20.44 -7.72 -6.13
CA ALA A 141 -19.64 -8.63 -6.94
C ALA A 141 -20.47 -9.84 -7.40
N VAL A 142 -20.25 -10.29 -8.65
CA VAL A 142 -20.83 -11.52 -9.20
C VAL A 142 -19.89 -12.70 -8.93
N ASN A 143 -20.44 -13.89 -8.71
CA ASN A 143 -19.68 -15.14 -8.53
C ASN A 143 -19.90 -16.14 -9.68
N VAL A 144 -19.11 -17.21 -9.71
CA VAL A 144 -19.32 -18.36 -10.60
C VAL A 144 -20.18 -19.38 -9.83
N ALA A 145 -21.48 -19.42 -10.12
CA ALA A 145 -22.45 -20.33 -9.51
C ALA A 145 -22.62 -21.63 -10.31
#